data_AF-A0A1I5Y2F5-F1
#
_entry.id   AF-A0A1I5Y2F5-F1
#
_cell.length_a   1.000
_cell.length_b   1.000
_cell.length_c   1.000
_cell.angle_alpha   90.00
_cell.angle_beta   90.00
_cell.angle_gamma   90.00
#
_symmetry.space_group_name_H-M   'P 1'
#
loop_
_entity.id
_entity.type
_entity.pdbx_description
1 polymer ?
#
loop_
_entity_poly.entity_id
_entity_poly.type
_entity_poly.pdbx_seq_one_letter_code
_entity_poly.pdbx_strand_id
1 'polypeptide(L)'
;MNPHEWQFVGIFDTSVLGEIHGELLIRKELLEEFAQRKNVTFLGDVVGEKQFFPGGAEQIWQRREGYFIYGSKCITGEIKIDPNV
;
A
#
# COMPACT_ATOMS: atom_id res chain seq x y z
N MET A 1 -22.59 -20.00 -11.24
CA MET A 1 -22.15 -18.65 -10.80
C MET A 1 -23.06 -18.22 -9.67
N ASN A 2 -22.52 -17.86 -8.51
CA ASN A 2 -23.27 -17.51 -7.31
C ASN A 2 -23.43 -15.97 -7.26
N PRO A 3 -24.61 -15.39 -6.97
CA PRO A 3 -24.89 -13.97 -7.22
C PRO A 3 -24.46 -13.00 -6.10
N HIS A 4 -23.66 -13.44 -5.12
CA HIS A 4 -23.43 -12.69 -3.87
C HIS A 4 -22.01 -12.17 -3.66
N GLU A 5 -21.08 -12.32 -4.59
CA GLU A 5 -19.75 -11.71 -4.49
C GLU A 5 -19.61 -10.58 -5.50
N TRP A 6 -19.87 -9.35 -5.05
CA TRP A 6 -19.33 -8.17 -5.71
C TRP A 6 -17.82 -8.15 -5.46
N GLN A 7 -17.05 -8.88 -6.26
CA GLN A 7 -15.62 -8.60 -6.38
C GLN A 7 -15.50 -7.22 -7.04
N PHE A 8 -15.15 -6.21 -6.24
CA PHE A 8 -14.77 -4.88 -6.74
C PHE A 8 -13.55 -5.03 -7.65
N VAL A 9 -13.76 -5.23 -8.94
CA VAL A 9 -12.69 -5.16 -9.95
C VAL A 9 -12.43 -3.69 -10.19
N GLY A 10 -11.38 -3.12 -9.59
CA GLY A 10 -11.17 -1.69 -9.68
C GLY A 10 -9.73 -1.27 -9.42
N ILE A 11 -9.17 -0.59 -10.42
CA ILE A 11 -8.19 0.47 -10.22
C ILE A 11 -9.01 1.72 -9.85
N PHE A 12 -8.68 2.39 -8.76
CA PHE A 12 -9.38 3.59 -8.29
C PHE A 12 -8.41 4.76 -8.22
N ASP A 13 -8.66 5.77 -9.05
CA ASP A 13 -7.95 7.04 -9.00
C ASP A 13 -8.60 7.92 -7.95
N THR A 14 -7.89 8.20 -6.86
CA THR A 14 -8.42 9.00 -5.74
C THR A 14 -8.64 10.46 -6.09
N SER A 15 -8.06 10.96 -7.19
CA SER A 15 -8.30 12.35 -7.64
C SER A 15 -9.77 12.64 -7.93
N VAL A 16 -10.57 11.62 -8.25
CA VAL A 16 -12.03 11.75 -8.44
C VAL A 16 -12.77 12.14 -7.16
N LEU A 17 -12.16 11.92 -5.99
CA LEU A 17 -12.67 12.35 -4.68
C LEU A 17 -12.12 13.71 -4.26
N GLY A 18 -11.30 14.36 -5.09
CA GLY A 18 -10.62 15.60 -4.74
C GLY A 18 -9.39 15.40 -3.85
N GLU A 19 -8.83 14.18 -3.78
CA GLU A 19 -7.57 13.94 -3.08
C GLU A 19 -6.43 14.70 -3.78
N ILE A 20 -5.67 15.43 -2.97
CA ILE A 20 -4.69 16.44 -3.44
C ILE A 20 -3.48 15.77 -4.09
N HIS A 21 -3.17 14.56 -3.65
CA HIS A 21 -2.03 13.78 -4.12
C HIS A 21 -2.38 12.85 -5.29
N GLY A 22 -3.66 12.60 -5.56
CA GLY A 22 -4.12 11.81 -6.71
C GLY A 22 -3.51 10.40 -6.77
N GLU A 23 -3.59 9.65 -5.67
CA GLU A 23 -3.10 8.27 -5.58
C GLU A 23 -3.92 7.28 -6.42
N LEU A 24 -3.24 6.24 -6.92
CA LEU A 24 -3.86 5.13 -7.63
C LEU A 24 -3.95 3.89 -6.73
N LEU A 25 -5.15 3.52 -6.33
CA LEU A 25 -5.41 2.30 -5.57
C LEU A 25 -5.65 1.14 -6.54
N ILE A 26 -4.80 0.13 -6.48
CA ILE A 26 -4.89 -1.07 -7.32
C ILE A 26 -5.11 -2.28 -6.43
N ARG A 27 -6.05 -3.15 -6.81
CA ARG A 27 -6.19 -4.46 -6.18
C ARG A 27 -4.91 -5.29 -6.33
N LYS A 28 -4.48 -5.89 -5.21
CA LYS A 28 -3.26 -6.69 -5.12
C LYS A 28 -3.16 -7.75 -6.23
N GLU A 29 -4.23 -8.50 -6.46
CA GLU A 29 -4.24 -9.57 -7.46
C GLU A 29 -4.04 -9.06 -8.90
N LEU A 30 -4.55 -7.87 -9.22
CA LEU A 30 -4.40 -7.26 -10.55
C LEU A 30 -2.97 -6.72 -10.73
N LEU A 31 -2.40 -6.14 -9.68
CA LEU A 31 -1.02 -5.69 -9.67
C LEU A 31 -0.05 -6.87 -9.84
N GLU A 32 -0.31 -7.97 -9.15
CA GLU A 32 0.44 -9.23 -9.26
C GLU A 32 0.35 -9.83 -10.66
N GLU A 33 -0.85 -9.90 -11.23
CA GLU A 33 -1.06 -10.41 -12.59
C GLU A 33 -0.32 -9.55 -13.61
N PHE A 34 -0.41 -8.22 -13.50
CA PHE A 34 0.33 -7.31 -14.37
C PHE A 34 1.85 -7.52 -14.25
N ALA A 35 2.38 -7.58 -13.03
CA ALA A 35 3.81 -7.83 -12.79
C ALA A 35 4.28 -9.12 -13.45
N GLN A 36 3.52 -10.20 -13.30
CA GLN A 36 3.84 -11.49 -13.89
C GLN A 36 3.79 -11.45 -15.43
N ARG A 37 2.71 -10.89 -16.01
CA ARG A 37 2.54 -10.80 -17.47
C ARG A 37 3.61 -9.93 -18.14
N LYS A 38 4.08 -8.89 -17.45
CA LYS A 38 5.09 -7.95 -17.97
C LYS A 38 6.51 -8.28 -17.54
N ASN A 39 6.69 -9.28 -16.67
CA ASN A 39 7.97 -9.63 -16.06
C ASN A 39 8.66 -8.40 -15.43
N VAL A 40 7.90 -7.65 -14.63
CA VAL A 40 8.37 -6.46 -13.91
C VAL A 40 8.28 -6.64 -12.41
N THR A 41 9.01 -5.81 -11.68
CA THR A 41 8.99 -5.74 -10.22
C THR A 41 8.73 -4.29 -9.83
N PHE A 42 7.94 -4.07 -8.78
CA PHE A 42 7.67 -2.72 -8.30
C PHE A 42 8.60 -2.37 -7.14
N LEU A 43 9.14 -1.16 -7.16
CA LEU A 43 9.86 -0.56 -6.03
C LEU A 43 8.96 0.51 -5.42
N GLY A 44 8.69 0.39 -4.12
CA GLY A 44 8.03 1.42 -3.34
C GLY A 44 9.02 2.07 -2.40
N ASP A 45 9.15 3.39 -2.48
CA ASP A 45 9.81 4.19 -1.46
C ASP A 45 8.82 4.48 -0.32
N VAL A 46 9.30 4.45 0.92
CA VAL A 46 8.50 4.67 2.11
C VAL A 46 9.13 5.81 2.87
N VAL A 47 8.46 6.95 2.88
CA VAL A 47 8.81 8.10 3.71
C VAL A 47 7.52 8.67 4.28
N GLY A 48 7.40 8.67 5.61
CA GLY A 48 6.26 9.30 6.24
C GLY A 48 6.11 9.00 7.73
N GLU A 49 5.19 9.72 8.35
CA GLU A 49 4.80 9.53 9.74
C GLU A 49 3.47 8.78 9.80
N LYS A 50 3.40 7.76 10.66
CA LYS A 50 2.19 6.99 10.87
C LYS A 50 1.79 7.07 12.34
N GLN A 51 0.58 7.56 12.57
CA GLN A 51 -0.08 7.52 13.87
C GLN A 51 -0.70 6.14 14.09
N PHE A 52 -0.56 5.58 15.30
CA PHE A 52 -1.26 4.37 15.71
C PHE A 52 -1.80 4.46 17.14
N PHE A 53 -2.88 3.72 17.38
CA PHE A 53 -3.60 3.67 18.66
C PHE A 53 -3.48 2.26 19.24
N PRO A 54 -2.75 2.05 20.34
CA PRO A 54 -2.55 0.73 20.95
C PRO A 54 -3.75 0.23 21.77
N GLY A 55 -4.92 0.87 21.67
CA GLY A 55 -6.14 0.48 22.39
C GLY A 55 -6.48 1.36 23.60
N GLY A 56 -6.19 2.66 23.53
CA GLY A 56 -6.53 3.67 24.53
C GLY A 56 -6.47 5.09 23.96
N ALA A 57 -6.45 6.13 24.81
CA ALA A 57 -6.27 7.52 24.39
C ALA A 57 -4.81 7.88 24.06
N GLU A 58 -3.89 6.94 24.26
CA GLU A 58 -2.49 7.12 23.94
C GLU A 58 -2.28 7.10 22.43
N GLN A 59 -1.53 8.08 21.94
CA GLN A 59 -1.15 8.20 20.55
C GLN A 59 0.35 8.02 20.47
N ILE A 60 0.78 7.14 19.56
CA ILE A 60 2.20 7.01 19.25
C ILE A 60 2.37 7.36 17.78
N TRP A 61 3.34 8.23 17.54
CA TRP A 61 3.77 8.64 16.23
C TRP A 61 5.05 7.87 15.90
N GLN A 62 5.10 7.32 14.69
CA GLN A 62 6.26 6.58 14.20
C GLN A 62 6.63 7.11 12.83
N ARG A 63 7.87 7.57 12.68
CA ARG A 63 8.43 7.83 11.36
C ARG A 63 8.92 6.53 10.75
N ARG A 64 8.62 6.35 9.47
CA ARG A 64 9.01 5.19 8.67
C ARG A 64 9.77 5.68 7.46
N GLU A 65 10.98 5.17 7.31
CA GLU A 65 11.86 5.47 6.17
C GLU A 65 12.44 4.17 5.62
N GLY A 66 12.44 4.02 4.31
CA GLY A 66 13.04 2.87 3.64
C GLY A 66 12.32 2.51 2.36
N TYR A 67 12.37 1.25 1.97
CA TYR A 67 11.81 0.80 0.70
C TYR A 67 11.28 -0.62 0.79
N PHE A 68 10.43 -0.97 -0.16
CA PHE A 68 10.04 -2.34 -0.42
C PHE A 68 10.05 -2.65 -1.91
N ILE A 69 10.36 -3.91 -2.21
CA ILE A 69 10.36 -4.49 -3.53
C ILE A 69 9.20 -5.48 -3.56
N TYR A 70 8.25 -5.25 -4.46
CA TYR A 70 7.11 -6.12 -4.67
C TYR A 70 7.41 -7.08 -5.83
N GLY A 71 7.85 -8.29 -5.48
CA GLY A 71 8.09 -9.38 -6.43
C GLY A 71 6.89 -10.33 -6.55
N SER A 72 6.96 -11.27 -7.49
CA SER A 72 5.85 -12.17 -7.85
C SER A 72 5.34 -13.09 -6.72
N LYS A 73 6.04 -13.18 -5.58
CA LYS A 73 5.71 -14.07 -4.46
C LYS A 73 6.03 -13.53 -3.07
N CYS A 74 6.70 -12.39 -2.97
CA CYS A 74 7.08 -11.80 -1.69
C CYS A 74 7.30 -10.30 -1.81
N ILE A 75 7.08 -9.62 -0.69
CA ILE A 75 7.54 -8.26 -0.46
C ILE A 75 8.87 -8.41 0.30
N THR A 76 9.94 -7.86 -0.25
CA THR A 76 11.24 -7.76 0.43
C THR A 76 11.59 -6.29 0.60
N GLY A 77 12.51 -5.96 1.50
CA GLY A 77 12.92 -4.56 1.71
C GLY A 77 13.39 -4.31 3.13
N GLU A 78 13.75 -3.06 3.38
CA GLU A 78 14.15 -2.57 4.69
C GLU A 78 13.36 -1.31 4.99
N ILE A 79 12.62 -1.31 6.09
CA ILE A 79 11.91 -0.15 6.61
C ILE A 79 12.41 0.08 8.02
N LYS A 80 13.05 1.23 8.23
CA LYS A 80 13.44 1.71 9.56
C LYS A 80 12.23 2.37 10.20
N ILE A 81 12.01 2.03 11.45
CA ILE A 81 10.94 2.60 12.27
C ILE A 81 11.60 3.39 13.39
N ASP A 82 11.37 4.70 13.39
CA ASP A 82 11.78 5.59 14.49
C ASP A 82 10.56 5.85 15.38
N PRO A 83 10.56 5.34 16.63
CA PRO A 83 9.44 5.50 17.56
C PRO A 83 9.39 6.86 18.28
N ASN A 84 10.35 7.77 18.04
CA ASN A 84 10.51 9.01 18.81
C ASN A 84 10.24 10.28 18.00
N VAL A 85 9.14 10.31 17.24
CA VAL A 85 8.72 11.50 16.48
C VAL A 85 7.45 12.08 17.05
#